data_AF-A0A957GSR2-F1
#
_entry.id   AF-A0A957GSR2-F1
#
_cell.length_a   1.000
_cell.length_b   1.000
_cell.length_c   1.000
_cell.angle_alpha   90.00
_cell.angle_beta   90.00
_cell.angle_gamma   90.00
#
_symmetry.space_group_name_H-M   'P 1'
#
loop_
_entity.id
_entity.type
_entity.pdbx_description
1 polymer ?
#
loop_
_entity_poly.entity_id
_entity_poly.type
_entity_poly.pdbx_seq_one_letter_code
_entity_poly.pdbx_strand_id
1 'polypeptide(L)' 'MYKGVLSPEELLDTEGADEIDVATQGYGVGNYYRYTGELEKANAVFQRVLQTANWSAFGYIAAEVALR' A
#
# COMPACT_ATOMS: atom_id res chain seq x y z
N MET A 1 2.48 6.38 11.23
CA MET A 1 3.06 5.04 11.14
C MET A 1 4.36 5.04 11.93
N TYR A 2 4.80 3.89 12.45
CA TYR A 2 5.91 3.70 13.41
C TYR A 2 5.93 4.61 14.65
N LYS A 3 6.09 5.93 14.49
CA LYS A 3 6.06 6.94 15.58
C LYS A 3 4.65 7.31 16.06
N GLY A 4 3.59 6.73 15.47
CA GLY A 4 2.20 7.05 15.81
C GLY A 4 1.69 8.44 15.36
N VAL A 5 2.50 9.22 14.63
CA VAL A 5 2.16 10.59 14.20
C VAL A 5 1.23 10.66 12.97
N LEU A 6 1.24 9.60 12.16
CA LEU A 6 0.39 9.46 10.97
C LEU A 6 -0.41 8.16 11.10
N SER A 7 -1.64 8.13 10.60
CA SER A 7 -2.41 6.90 10.48
C SER A 7 -2.15 6.24 9.10
N PRO A 8 -2.39 4.92 8.98
CA PRO A 8 -2.42 4.27 7.67
C PRO A 8 -3.44 4.91 6.71
N GLU A 9 -4.61 5.29 7.23
CA GLU A 9 -5.72 5.84 6.46
C GLU A 9 -5.37 7.21 5.86
N GLU A 10 -4.64 8.06 6.60
CA GLU A 10 -4.15 9.35 6.09
C GLU A 10 -3.20 9.17 4.89
N LEU A 11 -2.49 8.05 4.80
CA LEU A 11 -1.62 7.73 3.65
C LEU A 11 -2.34 6.98 2.52
N LEU A 12 -3.56 6.50 2.77
CA LEU A 12 -4.41 5.85 1.77
C LEU A 12 -5.48 6.79 1.19
N ASP A 13 -5.55 8.01 1.72
CA ASP A 13 -6.27 9.11 1.10
C ASP A 13 -5.49 9.59 -0.12
N THR A 14 -5.95 9.17 -1.29
CA THR A 14 -5.28 9.35 -2.57
C THR A 14 -5.94 10.44 -3.41
N GLU A 15 -6.71 11.34 -2.79
CA GLU A 15 -7.32 12.46 -3.52
C GLU A 15 -6.23 13.33 -4.15
N GLY A 16 -6.20 13.37 -5.49
CA GLY A 16 -5.20 14.11 -6.27
C GLY A 16 -3.82 13.43 -6.40
N ALA A 17 -3.64 12.22 -5.86
CA ALA A 17 -2.41 11.45 -6.02
C ALA A 17 -2.31 10.83 -7.42
N ASP A 18 -1.10 10.71 -7.96
CA ASP A 18 -0.88 9.94 -9.18
C ASP A 18 -0.81 8.42 -8.89
N GLU A 19 -0.83 7.60 -9.94
CA GLU A 19 -0.82 6.14 -9.77
C GLU A 19 0.48 5.61 -9.13
N ILE A 20 1.61 6.31 -9.29
CA ILE A 20 2.89 5.93 -8.69
C ILE A 20 2.84 6.16 -7.18
N ASP A 21 2.26 7.28 -6.75
CA ASP A 21 2.04 7.62 -5.35
C ASP A 21 1.12 6.59 -4.69
N VAL A 22 -0.01 6.26 -5.32
CA VAL A 22 -0.94 5.23 -4.85
C VAL A 22 -0.23 3.89 -4.66
N ALA A 23 0.56 3.45 -5.66
CA ALA A 23 1.26 2.19 -5.59
C ALA A 23 2.34 2.18 -4.48
N THR A 24 3.11 3.26 -4.38
CA THR A 24 4.23 3.39 -3.44
C THR A 24 3.73 3.48 -1.99
N GLN A 25 2.79 4.38 -1.72
CA GLN A 25 2.22 4.58 -0.39
C GLN A 25 1.39 3.37 0.03
N GLY A 26 0.57 2.83 -0.88
CA GLY A 26 -0.21 1.62 -0.65
C GLY A 26 0.68 0.44 -0.25
N TYR A 27 1.78 0.21 -0.96
CA TYR A 27 2.71 -0.85 -0.58
C TYR A 27 3.32 -0.62 0.81
N GLY A 28 3.71 0.62 1.14
CA GLY A 28 4.22 0.97 2.47
C GLY A 28 3.21 0.70 3.59
N VAL A 29 1.95 1.09 3.38
CA VAL A 29 0.86 0.83 4.32
C VAL A 29 0.56 -0.65 4.46
N GLY A 30 0.50 -1.39 3.35
CA GLY A 30 0.29 -2.84 3.37
C GLY A 30 1.40 -3.58 4.13
N ASN A 31 2.66 -3.17 3.98
CA ASN A 31 3.78 -3.73 4.75
C ASN A 31 3.67 -3.43 6.23
N TYR A 32 3.27 -2.21 6.59
CA TYR A 32 3.03 -1.88 7.98
C TYR A 32 1.96 -2.79 8.59
N TYR A 33 0.80 -2.92 7.94
CA TYR A 33 -0.26 -3.80 8.42
C TYR A 33 0.22 -5.23 8.58
N ARG A 34 0.97 -5.76 7.61
CA ARG A 34 1.55 -7.09 7.69
C ARG A 34 2.51 -7.22 8.88
N TYR A 35 3.38 -6.25 9.09
CA TYR A 35 4.34 -6.25 10.19
C TYR A 35 3.66 -6.16 11.56
N THR A 36 2.51 -5.48 11.65
CA THR A 36 1.71 -5.38 12.87
C THR A 36 0.69 -6.51 13.06
N GLY A 37 0.69 -7.52 12.19
CA GLY A 37 -0.19 -8.70 12.29
C GLY A 37 -1.60 -8.53 11.71
N GLU A 38 -1.87 -7.42 11.03
CA GLU A 38 -3.16 -7.07 10.43
C GLU A 38 -3.24 -7.58 8.97
N LEU A 39 -3.19 -8.90 8.81
CA LEU A 39 -2.99 -9.54 7.50
C LEU A 39 -4.12 -9.29 6.50
N GLU A 40 -5.38 -9.29 6.94
CA GLU A 40 -6.53 -9.00 6.07
C GLU A 40 -6.44 -7.59 5.49
N LYS A 41 -6.07 -6.60 6.33
CA LYS A 41 -5.88 -5.21 5.90
C LYS A 41 -4.70 -5.09 4.94
N ALA A 42 -3.60 -5.77 5.23
CA ALA A 42 -2.43 -5.79 4.34
C ALA A 42 -2.81 -6.29 2.93
N ASN A 43 -3.50 -7.44 2.87
CA ASN A 43 -3.91 -8.03 1.60
C ASN A 43 -4.88 -7.14 0.83
N ALA A 44 -5.85 -6.52 1.51
CA ALA A 44 -6.77 -5.59 0.86
C ALA A 44 -6.04 -4.38 0.26
N VAL A 45 -5.05 -3.84 0.95
CA VAL A 45 -4.25 -2.72 0.45
C VAL A 45 -3.38 -3.15 -0.74
N PHE A 46 -2.72 -4.31 -0.68
CA PHE A 46 -1.96 -4.82 -1.83
C PHE A 46 -2.84 -5.06 -3.05
N GLN A 47 -4.05 -5.58 -2.87
CA GLN A 47 -5.01 -5.74 -3.97
C GLN A 47 -5.39 -4.39 -4.60
N ARG A 48 -5.60 -3.34 -3.79
CA ARG A 48 -5.85 -1.98 -4.29
C ARG A 48 -4.66 -1.43 -5.08
N VAL A 49 -3.42 -1.69 -4.63
CA VAL A 49 -2.21 -1.31 -5.37
C VAL A 49 -2.19 -1.98 -6.75
N LEU A 50 -2.56 -3.26 -6.84
CA LEU A 50 -2.63 -4.00 -8.11
C LEU A 50 -3.76 -3.55 -9.06
N GLN A 51 -4.67 -2.69 -8.60
CA GLN A 51 -5.70 -2.07 -9.45
C GLN A 51 -5.20 -0.81 -10.18
N THR A 52 -4.01 -0.30 -9.85
CA THR A 52 -3.39 0.81 -10.59
C THR A 52 -2.87 0.34 -11.95
N ALA A 53 -2.85 1.21 -12.97
CA ALA A 53 -2.34 0.84 -14.30
C ALA A 53 -0.80 0.93 -14.41
N ASN A 54 -0.11 1.18 -13.29
CA ASN A 54 1.32 1.46 -13.24
C ASN A 54 2.15 0.23 -12.84
N TRP A 55 2.21 -0.75 -13.75
CA TRP A 55 2.92 -2.01 -13.54
C TRP A 55 4.42 -1.85 -13.25
N SER A 56 5.04 -0.76 -13.69
CA SER A 56 6.48 -0.50 -13.50
C SER A 56 6.80 0.17 -12.17
N ALA A 57 5.79 0.66 -11.43
CA ALA A 57 5.99 1.20 -10.10
C ALA A 57 6.51 0.12 -9.13
N PHE A 58 7.52 0.46 -8.34
CA PHE A 58 8.08 -0.45 -7.34
C PHE A 58 7.00 -1.03 -6.41
N GLY A 59 6.09 -0.18 -5.94
CA GLY A 59 5.00 -0.60 -5.06
C GLY A 59 4.07 -1.63 -5.69
N TYR A 60 3.83 -1.55 -7.01
CA TYR A 60 3.05 -2.53 -7.76
C TYR A 60 3.75 -3.89 -7.77
N ILE A 61 4.99 -3.92 -8.25
CA ILE A 61 5.80 -5.16 -8.37
C ILE A 61 5.93 -5.84 -7.00
N ALA A 62 6.17 -5.05 -5.95
CA ALA A 62 6.34 -5.58 -4.62
C ALA A 62 5.01 -6.09 -4.00
N ALA A 63 3.87 -5.46 -4.32
CA ALA A 63 2.55 -5.95 -3.93
C ALA A 63 2.19 -7.28 -4.61
N GLU A 64 2.59 -7.49 -5.87
CA GLU A 64 2.39 -8.78 -6.58
C GLU A 64 3.09 -9.93 -5.85
N VAL A 65 4.30 -9.69 -5.34
CA VAL A 65 5.06 -10.69 -4.58
C VAL A 65 4.49 -10.87 -3.18
N ALA A 66 4.03 -9.80 -2.53
CA ALA A 66 3.50 -9.86 -1.17
C ALA A 66 2.19 -10.67 -1.03
N LEU A 67 1.42 -10.79 -2.12
CA LEU A 67 0.18 -11.56 -2.20
C LEU A 67 0.39 -13.04 -2.60
N ARG A 68 1.62 -13.47 -2.86
CA ARG A 68 1.97 -14.89 -3.08
C ARG A 68 2.29 -15.59 -1.76
#